data_AF-A0A1G0ZAB6-F1
#
_entry.id   AF-A0A1G0ZAB6-F1
#
_cell.length_a   1.000
_cell.length_b   1.000
_cell.length_c   1.000
_cell.angle_alpha   90.00
_cell.angle_beta   90.00
_cell.angle_gamma   90.00
#
_symmetry.space_group_name_H-M   'P 1'
#
loop_
_entity.id
_entity.type
_entity.pdbx_description
1 polymer ?
#
loop_
_entity_poly.entity_id
_entity_poly.type
_entity_poly.pdbx_seq_one_letter_code
_entity_poly.pdbx_strand_id
1 'polypeptide(L)' 'MKYTDDYNAKFKIWAQVKKVHPLPKFDFPFKIESRKFSSYEEFNRWKDDLLLRIADAGGLKWKK' A
#
# COMPACT_ATOMS: atom_id res chain seq x y z
N MET A 1 9.23 -33.31 2.95
CA MET A 1 9.72 -31.92 3.07
C MET A 1 8.60 -31.00 2.64
N LYS A 2 8.08 -30.14 3.53
CA LYS A 2 6.94 -29.28 3.17
C LYS A 2 7.45 -28.13 2.30
N TYR A 3 6.61 -27.59 1.42
CA TYR A 3 7.01 -26.49 0.54
C TYR A 3 7.51 -25.25 1.32
N THR A 4 7.05 -25.08 2.56
CA THR A 4 7.45 -24.04 3.50
C THR A 4 8.90 -24.14 3.96
N ASP A 5 9.53 -25.31 3.82
CA ASP A 5 10.88 -25.59 4.30
C ASP A 5 11.95 -25.33 3.20
N ASP A 6 11.53 -25.14 1.95
CA ASP A 6 12.42 -24.76 0.84
C ASP A 6 12.46 -23.23 0.71
N TYR A 7 13.57 -22.64 1.14
CA TYR A 7 13.85 -21.20 1.01
C TYR A 7 13.64 -20.68 -0.42
N ASN A 8 13.90 -21.53 -1.42
CA ASN A 8 13.77 -21.18 -2.83
C ASN A 8 12.35 -21.40 -3.39
N ALA A 9 11.44 -21.98 -2.61
CA ALA A 9 10.08 -22.25 -3.09
C ALA A 9 9.32 -20.97 -3.43
N LYS A 10 9.52 -19.87 -2.67
CA LYS A 10 8.92 -18.57 -2.99
C LYS A 10 9.34 -18.07 -4.37
N PHE A 11 10.62 -18.16 -4.70
CA PHE A 11 11.14 -17.74 -6.00
C PHE A 11 10.62 -18.63 -7.14
N LYS A 12 10.54 -19.96 -6.92
CA LYS A 12 9.98 -20.88 -7.91
C LYS A 12 8.50 -20.60 -8.18
N ILE A 13 7.70 -20.35 -7.14
CA ILE A 13 6.26 -20.01 -7.26
C ILE A 13 6.09 -18.69 -8.01
N TRP A 14 6.85 -17.65 -7.66
CA TRP A 14 6.80 -16.37 -8.37
C TRP A 14 7.28 -16.48 -9.81
N ALA A 15 8.29 -17.31 -10.09
CA ALA A 15 8.80 -17.54 -11.44
C ALA A 15 7.84 -18.34 -12.34
N GLN A 16 6.97 -19.17 -11.76
CA GLN A 16 5.90 -19.88 -12.48
C GLN A 16 4.79 -18.91 -12.94
N VAL A 17 4.47 -17.91 -12.12
CA VAL A 17 3.43 -16.92 -12.42
C VAL A 17 4.08 -15.68 -13.04
N LYS A 18 4.48 -15.77 -14.32
CA LYS A 18 5.00 -14.63 -15.12
C LYS A 18 3.90 -13.67 -15.59
N LYS A 19 2.87 -13.47 -14.78
CA LYS A 19 1.72 -12.60 -15.12
C LYS A 19 1.69 -11.43 -14.17
N VAL A 20 1.93 -10.23 -14.71
CA VAL A 20 1.70 -8.98 -13.98
C VAL A 20 0.19 -8.77 -13.92
N HIS A 21 -0.37 -8.82 -12.71
CA HIS A 21 -1.76 -8.49 -12.48
C HIS A 21 -1.89 -6.97 -12.30
N PRO A 22 -2.82 -6.31 -13.00
CA PRO A 22 -3.09 -4.91 -12.73
C PRO A 22 -3.60 -4.78 -11.28
N LEU A 23 -2.94 -3.90 -10.51
CA LEU A 23 -3.44 -3.53 -9.20
C LEU A 23 -4.61 -2.56 -9.38
N PRO A 24 -5.67 -2.67 -8.54
CA PRO A 24 -6.76 -1.72 -8.57
C PRO A 24 -6.23 -0.32 -8.29
N LYS A 25 -6.58 0.63 -9.15
CA LYS A 25 -6.24 2.04 -8.95
C LYS A 25 -7.26 2.65 -8.01
N PHE A 26 -6.88 3.69 -7.29
CA PHE A 26 -7.81 4.46 -6.48
C PHE A 26 -7.52 5.95 -6.66
N ASP A 27 -8.53 6.76 -6.39
CA ASP A 27 -8.38 8.20 -6.29
C ASP A 27 -8.49 8.64 -4.84
N PHE A 28 -7.62 9.55 -4.45
CA PHE A 28 -7.80 10.28 -3.20
C PHE A 28 -8.93 11.31 -3.36
N PRO A 29 -9.72 11.54 -2.31
CA PRO A 29 -10.77 12.56 -2.33
C PRO A 29 -10.22 14.00 -2.33
N PHE A 30 -8.92 14.16 -2.10
CA PHE A 30 -8.21 15.43 -2.12
C PHE A 30 -6.76 15.23 -2.56
N LYS A 31 -6.08 16.31 -2.93
CA LYS A 31 -4.67 16.28 -3.28
C LYS A 31 -3.81 16.14 -2.01
N ILE A 32 -2.85 15.23 -2.04
CA ILE A 32 -1.82 15.09 -1.00
C ILE A 32 -0.58 15.83 -1.48
N GLU A 33 -0.22 16.91 -0.80
CA GLU A 33 0.99 17.65 -1.12
C GLU A 33 2.23 16.95 -0.58
N SER A 34 3.35 17.09 -1.29
CA SER A 34 4.64 16.62 -0.80
C SER A 34 5.09 17.47 0.39
N ARG A 35 5.53 16.82 1.47
CA ARG A 35 6.01 17.46 2.68
C ARG A 35 7.21 16.69 3.24
N LYS A 36 8.15 17.44 3.83
CA LYS A 36 9.25 16.88 4.64
C LYS A 36 8.86 16.88 6.10
N PHE A 37 9.32 15.86 6.83
CA PHE A 37 9.13 15.70 8.27
C PHE A 37 10.48 15.80 8.95
N SER A 38 10.50 16.43 10.12
CA SER A 38 11.69 16.58 10.96
C SER A 38 11.94 15.37 11.85
N SER A 39 10.92 14.53 12.08
CA SER A 39 11.00 13.32 12.90
C SER A 39 10.00 12.25 12.46
N TYR A 40 10.23 11.01 12.90
CA TYR A 40 9.32 9.91 12.65
C TYR A 40 7.97 10.08 13.38
N GLU A 41 7.99 10.71 14.55
CA GLU A 41 6.79 11.03 15.34
C GLU A 41 5.92 12.08 14.65
N GLU A 42 6.53 13.11 14.06
CA GLU A 42 5.82 14.07 13.23
C GLU A 42 5.17 13.39 12.02
N PHE A 43 5.91 12.51 11.35
CA PHE A 43 5.39 11.74 10.23
C PHE A 43 4.19 10.86 10.62
N ASN A 44 4.28 10.16 11.75
CA ASN A 44 3.18 9.30 12.20
C ASN A 44 1.93 10.09 12.56
N ARG A 45 2.06 11.21 13.28
CA ARG A 45 0.92 12.07 13.58
C ARG A 45 0.25 12.59 12.31
N TRP A 46 1.04 13.04 11.34
CA TRP A 46 0.52 13.45 10.03
C TRP A 46 -0.20 12.31 9.29
N LYS A 47 0.34 11.10 9.36
CA LYS A 47 -0.26 9.91 8.76
C LYS A 47 -1.60 9.57 9.41
N ASP A 48 -1.70 9.67 10.72
CA ASP A 48 -2.94 9.41 11.45
C ASP A 48 -4.01 10.46 11.11
N ASP A 49 -3.63 11.74 11.06
CA ASP A 49 -4.51 12.83 10.61
C ASP A 49 -4.97 12.63 9.16
N LEU A 50 -4.07 12.16 8.28
CA LEU A 50 -4.41 11.87 6.89
C LEU A 50 -5.45 10.75 6.79
N LEU A 51 -5.32 9.68 7.58
CA LEU A 51 -6.27 8.58 7.61
C LEU A 51 -7.66 9.05 8.09
N LEU A 52 -7.71 9.88 9.13
CA LEU A 52 -8.96 10.47 9.61
C LEU A 52 -9.62 11.31 8.53
N ARG A 53 -8.86 12.19 7.84
CA ARG A 53 -9.40 12.99 6.73
C ARG A 53 -9.92 12.14 5.58
N ILE A 54 -9.29 11.02 5.28
CA ILE A 54 -9.78 10.08 4.26
C ILE A 54 -11.09 9.44 4.73
N ALA A 55 -11.18 9.04 5.99
CA ALA A 55 -12.40 8.46 6.57
C ALA A 55 -13.56 9.45 6.54
N ASP A 56 -13.32 10.70 6.94
CA ASP A 56 -14.32 11.78 6.91
C ASP A 56 -14.80 12.09 5.48
N ALA A 57 -13.93 11.93 4.49
CA ALA A 57 -14.27 12.08 3.08
C ALA A 57 -15.03 10.89 2.48
N GLY A 58 -15.40 9.89 3.31
CA GLY A 58 -16.12 8.69 2.89
C GLY A 58 -15.22 7.58 2.34
N GLY A 59 -13.91 7.63 2.62
CA GLY A 59 -12.93 6.62 2.23
C GLY A 59 -12.34 6.81 0.81
N LEU A 60 -11.50 5.86 0.41
CA LEU A 60 -10.90 5.84 -0.94
C LEU A 60 -11.86 5.24 -1.95
N LYS A 61 -11.98 5.89 -3.12
CA LYS A 61 -12.78 5.39 -4.24
C LYS A 61 -11.89 4.58 -5.16
N TRP A 62 -12.17 3.28 -5.22
CA TRP A 62 -11.48 2.35 -6.13
C TRP A 62 -12.01 2.50 -7.56
N LYS A 63 -11.09 2.56 -8.51
CA LYS A 63 -11.39 2.49 -9.94
C LYS A 63 -11.47 1.03 -10.37
N LYS A 64 -12.47 0.72 -11.19
CA LYS A 64 -12.55 -0.55 -11.91
C LYS A 64 -11.47 -0.65 -12.97
#